data_AF-W4QZZ6-F1
#
_entry.id   AF-W4QZZ6-F1
#
_cell.length_a   1.000
_cell.length_b   1.000
_cell.length_c   1.000
_cell.angle_alpha   90.00
_cell.angle_beta   90.00
_cell.angle_gamma   90.00
#
_symmetry.space_group_name_H-M   'P 1'
#
loop_
_entity.id
_entity.type
_entity.pdbx_description
1 polymer ?
#
loop_
_entity_poly.entity_id
_entity_poly.type
_entity_poly.pdbx_seq_one_letter_code
_entity_poly.pdbx_strand_id
1 'polypeptide(L)'
;MSILGKTQTYRELKRKIYLVLIPLYILALFSFRLFSTHITPFYEFIIPFLVLILIINWIFTFRDQFFRAIEIAMLLVLSVHHLLEVWKFIYMYDTTISTYMIWAPLFYMFVFISFQGKGLLWTIIIFLTTIVMGLINFSFVITQITLIHFYLASFIVIYVLNNFRKLILFYIDSNMLKRLAYYDPLTNIANRRLIQSWLEEEVKSSHSTGRALAVIFLDVDHFKKINDQHGHGVGDEVLQQLTEIVKNAIGAKELFGRMGGEEFIIITGIL
;
A
#
# COMPACT_ATOMS: atom_id res chain seq x y z
N MET A 1 5.32 -7.51 -15.04
CA MET A 1 4.66 -8.01 -13.79
C MET A 1 3.17 -8.15 -14.07
N SER A 2 2.65 -9.38 -14.15
CA SER A 2 1.25 -9.65 -14.53
C SER A 2 0.26 -9.06 -13.53
N ILE A 3 -0.99 -8.80 -13.98
CA ILE A 3 -2.09 -8.30 -13.12
C ILE A 3 -2.29 -9.22 -11.91
N LEU A 4 -2.16 -10.54 -12.11
CA LEU A 4 -2.21 -11.56 -11.07
C LEU A 4 -1.10 -11.39 -10.01
N GLY A 5 0.13 -11.10 -10.44
CA GLY A 5 1.24 -10.83 -9.53
C GLY A 5 1.03 -9.58 -8.66
N LYS A 6 0.47 -8.50 -9.22
CA LYS A 6 0.14 -7.28 -8.45
C LYS A 6 -0.92 -7.54 -7.37
N THR A 7 -1.96 -8.31 -7.68
CA THR A 7 -3.00 -8.66 -6.70
C THR A 7 -2.48 -9.53 -5.56
N GLN A 8 -1.51 -10.42 -5.83
CA GLN A 8 -0.89 -11.27 -4.83
C GLN A 8 0.00 -10.47 -3.88
N THR A 9 0.89 -9.61 -4.40
CA THR A 9 1.75 -8.73 -3.58
C THR A 9 0.94 -7.80 -2.68
N TYR A 10 -0.18 -7.26 -3.18
CA TYR A 10 -1.06 -6.41 -2.40
C TYR A 10 -1.74 -7.16 -1.24
N ARG A 11 -2.18 -8.41 -1.47
CA ARG A 11 -2.78 -9.26 -0.44
C ARG A 11 -1.77 -9.61 0.65
N GLU A 12 -0.52 -9.90 0.27
CA GLU A 12 0.56 -10.16 1.21
C GLU A 12 0.89 -8.96 2.08
N LEU A 13 0.94 -7.75 1.50
CA LEU A 13 1.16 -6.52 2.23
C LEU A 13 0.03 -6.28 3.25
N LYS A 14 -1.23 -6.41 2.81
CA LYS A 14 -2.38 -6.33 3.72
C LYS A 14 -2.26 -7.30 4.88
N ARG A 15 -1.96 -8.57 4.60
CA ARG A 15 -1.81 -9.60 5.62
C ARG A 15 -0.78 -9.20 6.68
N LYS A 16 0.38 -8.70 6.28
CA LYS A 16 1.42 -8.20 7.21
C LYS A 16 0.90 -7.08 8.10
N ILE A 17 0.12 -6.16 7.55
CA ILE A 17 -0.48 -5.06 8.34
C ILE A 17 -1.51 -5.60 9.35
N TYR A 18 -2.33 -6.58 8.95
CA TYR A 18 -3.38 -7.15 9.81
C TYR A 18 -2.78 -7.90 10.99
N LEU A 19 -1.68 -8.64 10.75
CA LEU A 19 -0.93 -9.32 11.80
C LEU A 19 -0.45 -8.37 12.91
N VAL A 20 -0.28 -7.08 12.61
CA VAL A 20 0.08 -6.03 13.59
C VAL A 20 -1.16 -5.33 14.16
N LEU A 21 -2.13 -4.95 13.33
CA LEU A 21 -3.30 -4.18 13.77
C LEU A 21 -4.23 -4.97 14.70
N ILE A 22 -4.43 -6.26 14.47
CA ILE A 22 -5.37 -7.05 15.27
C ILE A 22 -4.89 -7.20 16.71
N PRO A 23 -3.61 -7.56 16.98
CA PRO A 23 -3.07 -7.55 18.35
C PRO A 23 -3.16 -6.18 19.02
N LEU A 24 -2.92 -5.09 18.30
CA LEU A 24 -3.07 -3.73 18.85
C LEU A 24 -4.53 -3.43 19.23
N TYR A 25 -5.50 -3.91 18.45
CA TYR A 25 -6.92 -3.77 18.77
C TYR A 25 -7.32 -4.63 19.98
N ILE A 26 -6.79 -5.85 20.10
CA ILE A 26 -6.98 -6.70 21.28
C ILE A 26 -6.39 -6.01 22.52
N LEU A 27 -5.19 -5.41 22.40
CA LEU A 27 -4.57 -4.63 23.46
C LEU A 27 -5.45 -3.43 23.85
N ALA A 28 -6.07 -2.75 22.89
CA ALA A 28 -6.99 -1.66 23.14
C ALA A 28 -8.23 -2.12 23.94
N LEU A 29 -8.81 -3.27 23.59
CA LEU A 29 -9.93 -3.88 24.35
C LEU A 29 -9.51 -4.28 25.77
N PHE A 30 -8.31 -4.83 25.93
CA PHE A 30 -7.78 -5.20 27.25
C PHE A 30 -7.51 -3.96 28.11
N SER A 31 -6.91 -2.92 27.52
CA SER A 31 -6.70 -1.62 28.16
C SER A 31 -8.03 -1.01 28.61
N PHE A 32 -9.05 -1.01 27.74
CA PHE A 32 -10.39 -0.58 28.09
C PHE A 32 -10.96 -1.36 29.28
N ARG A 33 -10.84 -2.71 29.29
CA ARG A 33 -11.31 -3.55 30.39
C ARG A 33 -10.59 -3.25 31.71
N LEU A 34 -9.29 -2.95 31.67
CA LEU A 34 -8.46 -2.72 32.86
C LEU A 34 -8.73 -1.36 33.50
N PHE A 35 -8.92 -0.33 32.68
CA PHE A 35 -8.98 1.06 33.15
C PHE A 35 -10.41 1.64 33.25
N SER A 36 -11.43 0.92 32.74
CA SER A 36 -12.82 1.37 32.87
C SER A 36 -13.35 1.10 34.29
N THR A 37 -13.73 2.15 35.01
CA THR A 37 -14.27 2.09 36.37
C THR A 37 -15.69 1.52 36.44
N HIS A 38 -16.48 1.68 35.36
CA HIS A 38 -17.84 1.18 35.26
C HIS A 38 -18.04 0.42 33.94
N ILE A 39 -18.09 -0.90 34.04
CA ILE A 39 -18.39 -1.78 32.91
C ILE A 39 -19.77 -2.38 33.12
N THR A 40 -20.69 -2.10 32.21
CA THR A 40 -22.04 -2.68 32.30
C THR A 40 -21.98 -4.20 32.07
N PRO A 41 -22.91 -4.99 32.64
CA PRO A 41 -23.00 -6.44 32.42
C PRO A 41 -22.96 -6.85 30.93
N PHE A 42 -23.56 -6.05 30.06
CA PHE A 42 -23.54 -6.26 28.60
C PHE A 42 -22.11 -6.30 28.02
N TYR A 43 -21.25 -5.36 28.43
CA TYR A 43 -19.86 -5.28 27.98
C TYR A 43 -18.97 -6.33 28.64
N GLU A 44 -19.27 -6.73 29.88
CA GLU A 44 -18.57 -7.86 30.51
C GLU A 44 -18.75 -9.15 29.71
N PHE A 45 -19.95 -9.33 29.14
CA PHE A 45 -20.27 -10.48 28.30
C PHE A 45 -19.70 -10.37 26.87
N ILE A 46 -19.74 -9.19 26.26
CA ILE A 46 -19.35 -9.01 24.85
C ILE A 46 -17.85 -8.95 24.64
N ILE A 47 -17.07 -8.31 25.52
CA ILE A 47 -15.63 -8.12 25.32
C ILE A 47 -14.89 -9.46 25.14
N PRO A 48 -15.10 -10.51 25.95
CA PRO A 48 -14.48 -11.81 25.75
C PRO A 48 -14.81 -12.43 24.38
N PHE A 49 -16.05 -12.26 23.92
CA PHE A 49 -16.48 -12.75 22.61
C PHE A 49 -15.82 -11.99 21.45
N LEU A 50 -15.72 -10.66 21.55
CA LEU A 50 -14.98 -9.83 20.60
C LEU A 50 -13.50 -10.22 20.54
N VAL A 51 -12.86 -10.40 21.70
CA VAL A 51 -11.46 -10.84 21.78
C VAL A 51 -11.28 -12.22 21.17
N LEU A 52 -12.17 -13.17 21.46
CA LEU A 52 -12.13 -14.51 20.86
C LEU A 52 -12.26 -14.45 19.34
N ILE A 53 -13.22 -13.67 18.82
CA ILE A 53 -13.40 -13.45 17.38
C ILE A 53 -12.12 -12.86 16.79
N LEU A 54 -11.51 -11.84 17.41
CA LEU A 54 -10.29 -11.21 16.92
C LEU A 54 -9.09 -12.17 16.93
N ILE A 55 -8.95 -13.02 17.95
CA ILE A 55 -7.91 -14.05 18.03
C ILE A 55 -8.09 -15.08 16.92
N ILE A 56 -9.31 -15.60 16.72
CA ILE A 56 -9.62 -16.54 15.64
C ILE A 56 -9.22 -15.90 14.30
N ASN A 57 -9.71 -14.70 14.05
CA ASN A 57 -9.43 -13.91 12.86
C ASN A 57 -7.92 -13.65 12.66
N TRP A 58 -7.16 -13.41 13.73
CA TRP A 58 -5.70 -13.25 13.70
C TRP A 58 -4.98 -14.56 13.35
N ILE A 59 -5.37 -15.69 13.94
CA ILE A 59 -4.82 -17.02 13.62
C ILE A 59 -5.08 -17.37 12.15
N PHE A 60 -6.29 -17.14 11.67
CA PHE A 60 -6.63 -17.42 10.28
C PHE A 60 -6.00 -16.43 9.29
N THR A 61 -5.52 -15.26 9.74
CA THR A 61 -4.76 -14.33 8.90
C THR A 61 -3.47 -14.97 8.38
N PHE A 62 -2.92 -16.00 9.03
CA PHE A 62 -1.77 -16.76 8.52
C PHE A 62 -2.12 -17.66 7.31
N ARG A 63 -3.40 -17.91 7.01
CA ARG A 63 -3.87 -18.77 5.92
C ARG A 63 -4.49 -17.93 4.80
N ASP A 64 -3.93 -18.00 3.59
CA ASP A 64 -4.38 -17.14 2.47
C ASP A 64 -5.81 -17.45 1.98
N GLN A 65 -6.23 -18.72 2.07
CA GLN A 65 -7.50 -19.21 1.51
C GLN A 65 -8.74 -18.50 2.06
N PHE A 66 -8.69 -18.01 3.31
CA PHE A 66 -9.84 -17.40 3.99
C PHE A 66 -9.72 -15.88 4.16
N PHE A 67 -8.64 -15.25 3.65
CA PHE A 67 -8.29 -13.86 3.97
C PHE A 67 -9.42 -12.87 3.70
N ARG A 68 -10.16 -13.02 2.58
CA ARG A 68 -11.27 -12.12 2.23
C ARG A 68 -12.51 -12.28 3.12
N ALA A 69 -12.83 -13.50 3.52
CA ALA A 69 -13.96 -13.76 4.42
C ALA A 69 -13.68 -13.19 5.82
N ILE A 70 -12.44 -13.37 6.28
CA ILE A 70 -11.91 -12.80 7.53
C ILE A 70 -11.98 -11.28 7.51
N GLU A 71 -11.51 -10.65 6.44
CA GLU A 71 -11.52 -9.20 6.27
C GLU A 71 -12.94 -8.62 6.42
N ILE A 72 -13.94 -9.25 5.77
CA ILE A 72 -15.35 -8.83 5.86
C ILE A 72 -15.90 -9.07 7.27
N ALA A 73 -15.61 -10.23 7.88
CA ALA A 73 -16.09 -10.54 9.23
C ALA A 73 -15.54 -9.54 10.27
N MET A 74 -14.23 -9.26 10.23
CA MET A 74 -13.58 -8.27 11.10
C MET A 74 -14.19 -6.88 10.90
N LEU A 75 -14.38 -6.47 9.65
CA LEU A 75 -15.00 -5.19 9.33
C LEU A 75 -16.38 -5.03 9.98
N LEU A 76 -17.26 -6.02 9.83
CA LEU A 76 -18.60 -5.98 10.40
C LEU A 76 -18.54 -5.90 11.93
N VAL A 77 -17.75 -6.78 12.55
CA VAL A 77 -17.60 -6.85 14.01
C VAL A 77 -17.07 -5.53 14.58
N LEU A 78 -16.01 -5.00 13.99
CA LEU A 78 -15.40 -3.74 14.44
C LEU A 78 -16.30 -2.53 14.18
N SER A 79 -17.06 -2.53 13.09
CA SER A 79 -18.01 -1.46 12.77
C SER A 79 -19.17 -1.44 13.77
N VAL A 80 -19.74 -2.61 14.07
CA VAL A 80 -20.80 -2.74 15.09
C VAL A 80 -20.27 -2.31 16.45
N HIS A 81 -19.09 -2.77 16.85
CA HIS A 81 -18.48 -2.37 18.12
C HIS A 81 -18.26 -0.85 18.19
N HIS A 82 -17.76 -0.22 17.12
CA HIS A 82 -17.59 1.23 17.07
C HIS A 82 -18.90 1.99 17.25
N LEU A 83 -19.96 1.56 16.56
CA LEU A 83 -21.29 2.18 16.69
C LEU A 83 -21.85 2.02 18.11
N LEU A 84 -21.67 0.85 18.74
CA LEU A 84 -22.10 0.60 20.12
C LEU A 84 -21.35 1.50 21.12
N GLU A 85 -20.05 1.70 20.94
CA GLU A 85 -19.26 2.58 21.82
C GLU A 85 -19.66 4.05 21.70
N VAL A 86 -19.91 4.53 20.49
CA VAL A 86 -20.40 5.90 20.28
C VAL A 86 -21.81 6.04 20.84
N TRP A 87 -22.68 5.04 20.62
CA TRP A 87 -24.02 5.01 21.20
C TRP A 87 -23.97 5.06 22.74
N LYS A 88 -23.15 4.22 23.37
CA LYS A 88 -22.96 4.23 24.83
C LYS A 88 -22.54 5.61 25.32
N PHE A 89 -21.58 6.24 24.66
CA PHE A 89 -21.12 7.56 25.04
C PHE A 89 -22.23 8.63 24.96
N ILE A 90 -23.08 8.56 23.93
CA ILE A 90 -24.18 9.51 23.74
C ILE A 90 -25.31 9.30 24.77
N TYR A 91 -25.66 8.04 25.06
CA TYR A 91 -26.89 7.70 25.80
C TYR A 91 -26.67 7.36 27.28
N MET A 92 -25.48 6.93 27.68
CA MET A 92 -25.22 6.46 29.05
C MET A 92 -24.84 7.60 30.02
N TYR A 93 -24.92 8.86 29.58
CA TYR A 93 -24.65 10.05 30.41
C TYR A 93 -23.29 9.99 31.12
N ASP A 94 -22.28 9.39 30.48
CA ASP A 94 -20.95 9.25 31.05
C ASP A 94 -20.26 10.63 31.05
N THR A 95 -19.75 11.04 32.22
CA THR A 95 -19.04 12.31 32.38
C THR A 95 -17.58 12.20 31.94
N THR A 96 -17.10 10.98 31.70
CA THR A 96 -15.72 10.71 31.30
C THR A 96 -15.62 10.38 29.81
N ILE A 97 -14.49 10.73 29.21
CA ILE A 97 -14.16 10.28 27.85
C ILE A 97 -14.07 8.75 27.92
N SER A 98 -14.92 8.05 27.18
CA SER A 98 -14.77 6.59 27.07
C SER A 98 -13.35 6.28 26.61
N THR A 99 -12.61 5.45 27.33
CA THR A 99 -11.25 5.02 26.97
C THR A 99 -11.20 4.47 25.54
N TYR A 100 -12.33 3.99 25.01
CA TYR A 100 -12.49 3.61 23.61
C TYR A 100 -12.19 4.75 22.61
N MET A 101 -12.58 5.99 22.90
CA MET A 101 -12.41 7.12 21.97
C MET A 101 -10.94 7.38 21.64
N ILE A 102 -10.02 7.04 22.54
CA ILE A 102 -8.57 7.11 22.33
C ILE A 102 -8.14 6.11 21.24
N TRP A 103 -8.82 4.97 21.15
CA TRP A 103 -8.51 3.87 20.24
C TRP A 103 -9.33 3.89 18.94
N ALA A 104 -10.33 4.77 18.81
CA ALA A 104 -11.11 4.96 17.59
C ALA A 104 -10.25 5.19 16.30
N PRO A 105 -9.07 5.84 16.35
CA PRO A 105 -8.19 5.91 15.18
C PRO A 105 -7.75 4.54 14.64
N LEU A 106 -7.52 3.54 15.49
CA LEU A 106 -7.17 2.18 15.05
C LEU A 106 -8.32 1.54 14.25
N PHE A 107 -9.57 1.81 14.66
CA PHE A 107 -10.75 1.37 13.92
C PHE A 107 -10.77 1.99 12.51
N TYR A 108 -10.59 3.30 12.39
CA TYR A 108 -10.57 3.98 11.09
C TYR A 108 -9.44 3.47 10.20
N MET A 109 -8.25 3.24 10.76
CA MET A 109 -7.13 2.61 10.03
C MET A 109 -7.51 1.23 9.50
N PHE A 110 -8.12 0.40 10.34
CA PHE A 110 -8.52 -0.96 9.96
C PHE A 110 -9.55 -0.95 8.82
N VAL A 111 -10.63 -0.17 8.93
CA VAL A 111 -11.67 -0.08 7.89
C VAL A 111 -11.10 0.47 6.59
N PHE A 112 -10.22 1.46 6.68
CA PHE A 112 -9.60 2.09 5.52
C PHE A 112 -8.76 1.09 4.70
N ILE A 113 -8.05 0.18 5.37
CA ILE A 113 -7.23 -0.84 4.70
C ILE A 113 -8.11 -1.98 4.15
N SER A 114 -9.22 -2.31 4.81
CA SER A 114 -10.02 -3.52 4.54
C SER A 114 -10.78 -3.57 3.22
N PHE A 115 -10.72 -2.53 2.38
CA PHE A 115 -11.30 -2.60 1.04
C PHE A 115 -10.42 -1.86 0.04
N GLN A 116 -10.04 -2.55 -1.03
CA GLN A 116 -9.30 -2.05 -2.20
C GLN A 116 -9.97 -0.79 -2.79
N GLY A 117 -9.71 0.39 -2.22
CA GLY A 117 -10.30 1.67 -2.60
C GLY A 117 -11.69 1.97 -2.01
N LYS A 118 -12.52 0.96 -1.70
CA LYS A 118 -13.87 1.17 -1.11
C LYS A 118 -13.86 1.42 0.41
N GLY A 119 -12.70 1.28 1.08
CA GLY A 119 -12.60 1.44 2.54
C GLY A 119 -13.00 2.84 2.99
N LEU A 120 -12.62 3.85 2.21
CA LEU A 120 -13.01 5.25 2.48
C LEU A 120 -14.53 5.44 2.49
N LEU A 121 -15.25 4.84 1.53
CA LEU A 121 -16.71 4.96 1.47
C LEU A 121 -17.35 4.35 2.73
N TRP A 122 -16.90 3.16 3.13
CA TRP A 122 -17.37 2.51 4.35
C TRP A 122 -17.07 3.34 5.60
N THR A 123 -15.86 3.89 5.71
CA THR A 123 -15.49 4.78 6.81
C THR A 123 -16.38 6.03 6.86
N ILE A 124 -16.68 6.64 5.71
CA ILE A 124 -17.58 7.80 5.62
C ILE A 124 -18.99 7.40 6.06
N ILE A 125 -19.52 6.26 5.61
CA ILE A 125 -20.86 5.80 6.01
C ILE A 125 -20.96 5.63 7.52
N ILE A 126 -19.97 4.98 8.15
CA ILE A 126 -19.95 4.77 9.59
C ILE A 126 -19.81 6.09 10.34
N PHE A 127 -18.93 6.98 9.88
CA PHE A 127 -18.73 8.30 10.47
C PHE A 127 -19.98 9.19 10.37
N LEU A 128 -20.68 9.18 9.23
CA LEU A 128 -21.94 9.90 9.09
C LEU A 128 -23.03 9.31 9.99
N THR A 129 -23.05 7.99 10.14
CA THR A 129 -23.98 7.31 11.06
C THR A 129 -23.75 7.76 12.50
N THR A 130 -22.49 7.86 12.94
CA THR A 130 -22.17 8.34 14.29
C THR A 130 -22.52 9.83 14.47
N ILE A 131 -22.33 10.67 13.46
CA ILE A 131 -22.79 12.08 13.49
C ILE A 131 -24.30 12.17 13.64
N VAL A 132 -25.07 11.40 12.86
CA VAL A 132 -26.54 11.40 12.93
C VAL A 132 -27.01 11.00 14.33
N MET A 133 -26.41 9.97 14.94
CA MET A 133 -26.69 9.57 16.33
C MET A 133 -26.42 10.73 17.31
N GLY A 134 -25.31 11.45 17.15
CA GLY A 134 -24.95 12.58 18.00
C GLY A 134 -25.90 13.77 17.84
N LEU A 135 -26.32 14.08 16.61
CA LEU A 135 -27.23 15.19 16.33
C LEU A 135 -28.63 14.95 16.92
N ILE A 136 -29.18 13.75 16.79
CA ILE A 136 -30.51 13.39 17.32
C ILE A 136 -30.58 13.61 18.83
N ASN A 137 -29.49 13.37 19.54
CA ASN A 137 -29.45 13.40 21.01
C ASN A 137 -28.61 14.54 21.58
N PHE A 138 -28.20 15.51 20.74
CA PHE A 138 -27.18 16.49 21.11
C PHE A 138 -27.49 17.23 22.40
N SER A 139 -28.75 17.63 22.60
CA SER A 139 -29.23 18.33 23.79
C SER A 139 -29.16 17.52 25.09
N PHE A 140 -29.10 16.19 25.00
CA PHE A 140 -29.07 15.27 26.14
C PHE A 140 -27.65 14.81 26.50
N VAL A 141 -26.68 15.03 25.62
CA VAL A 141 -25.29 14.66 25.88
C VAL A 141 -24.69 15.60 26.94
N ILE A 142 -24.22 15.07 28.07
CA ILE A 142 -23.59 15.87 29.14
C ILE A 142 -22.29 16.52 28.66
N THR A 143 -21.49 15.79 27.87
CA THR A 143 -20.15 16.18 27.43
C THR A 143 -20.13 16.62 25.96
N GLN A 144 -21.01 17.56 25.57
CA GLN A 144 -21.14 18.04 24.18
C GLN A 144 -19.80 18.48 23.56
N ILE A 145 -18.97 19.18 24.34
CA ILE A 145 -17.65 19.65 23.90
C ILE A 145 -16.76 18.45 23.55
N THR A 146 -16.74 17.40 24.39
CA THR A 146 -15.99 16.17 24.13
C THR A 146 -16.47 15.47 22.85
N LEU A 147 -17.79 15.41 22.65
CA LEU A 147 -18.37 14.81 21.44
C LEU A 147 -17.93 15.55 20.17
N ILE A 148 -17.94 16.89 20.21
CA ILE A 148 -17.46 17.72 19.10
C ILE A 148 -15.98 17.46 18.83
N HIS A 149 -15.13 17.40 19.86
CA HIS A 149 -13.70 17.10 19.70
C HIS A 149 -13.48 15.69 19.13
N PHE A 150 -14.27 14.70 19.55
CA PHE A 150 -14.22 13.35 18.99
C PHE A 150 -14.56 13.33 17.49
N TYR A 151 -15.59 14.04 17.05
CA TYR A 151 -15.92 14.14 15.64
C TYR A 151 -14.87 14.90 14.84
N LEU A 152 -14.31 15.99 15.38
CA LEU A 152 -13.21 16.73 14.75
C LEU A 152 -11.97 15.85 14.60
N ALA A 153 -11.57 15.14 15.66
CA ALA A 153 -10.43 14.22 15.62
C ALA A 153 -10.66 13.10 14.59
N SER A 154 -11.85 12.49 14.58
CA SER A 154 -12.23 11.47 13.61
C SER A 154 -12.17 12.00 12.17
N PHE A 155 -12.69 13.19 11.91
CA PHE A 155 -12.61 13.84 10.60
C PHE A 155 -11.16 14.06 10.16
N ILE A 156 -10.30 14.58 11.06
CA ILE A 156 -8.87 14.79 10.79
C ILE A 156 -8.20 13.46 10.44
N VAL A 157 -8.42 12.40 11.22
CA VAL A 157 -7.85 11.07 10.96
C VAL A 157 -8.29 10.56 9.59
N ILE A 158 -9.58 10.63 9.25
CA ILE A 158 -10.12 10.20 7.96
C ILE A 158 -9.49 11.01 6.81
N TYR A 159 -9.40 12.33 6.96
CA TYR A 159 -8.78 13.21 5.99
C TYR A 159 -7.30 12.87 5.77
N VAL A 160 -6.54 12.68 6.85
CA VAL A 160 -5.12 12.32 6.81
C VAL A 160 -4.93 10.97 6.11
N LEU A 161 -5.71 9.94 6.48
CA LEU A 161 -5.65 8.62 5.83
C LEU A 161 -5.93 8.70 4.33
N ASN A 162 -6.93 9.50 3.92
CA ASN A 162 -7.23 9.71 2.50
C ASN A 162 -6.08 10.40 1.74
N ASN A 163 -5.43 11.40 2.35
CA ASN A 163 -4.29 12.07 1.74
C ASN A 163 -3.06 11.16 1.67
N PHE A 164 -2.78 10.37 2.70
CA PHE A 164 -1.73 9.34 2.66
C PHE A 164 -1.97 8.34 1.53
N ARG A 165 -3.21 7.88 1.33
CA ARG A 165 -3.55 7.01 0.19
C ARG A 165 -3.26 7.70 -1.14
N LYS A 166 -3.67 8.96 -1.32
CA LYS A 166 -3.39 9.71 -2.55
C LYS A 166 -1.89 9.86 -2.78
N LEU A 167 -1.11 10.15 -1.74
CA LEU A 167 0.33 10.30 -1.81
C LEU A 167 1.01 8.98 -2.23
N ILE A 168 0.61 7.86 -1.65
CA ILE A 168 1.13 6.54 -2.01
C ILE A 168 0.80 6.21 -3.47
N LEU A 169 -0.44 6.46 -3.91
CA LEU A 169 -0.84 6.23 -5.31
C LEU A 169 -0.04 7.11 -6.26
N PHE A 170 0.10 8.40 -5.96
CA PHE A 170 0.93 9.33 -6.73
C PHE A 170 2.38 8.88 -6.83
N TYR A 171 2.97 8.39 -5.73
CA TYR A 171 4.34 7.88 -5.72
C TYR A 171 4.50 6.63 -6.59
N ILE A 172 3.53 5.70 -6.53
CA ILE A 172 3.51 4.50 -7.38
C ILE A 172 3.41 4.89 -8.85
N ASP A 173 2.48 5.79 -9.20
CA ASP A 173 2.26 6.24 -10.56
C ASP A 173 3.50 6.96 -11.10
N SER A 174 4.11 7.84 -10.32
CA SER A 174 5.35 8.55 -10.67
C SER A 174 6.50 7.59 -10.94
N ASN A 175 6.67 6.56 -10.11
CA ASN A 175 7.70 5.54 -10.33
C ASN A 175 7.44 4.68 -11.56
N MET A 176 6.19 4.31 -11.82
CA MET A 176 5.82 3.59 -13.03
C MET A 176 6.05 4.45 -14.28
N LEU A 177 5.67 5.73 -14.25
CA LEU A 177 5.93 6.71 -15.30
C LEU A 177 7.43 6.87 -15.56
N LYS A 178 8.25 7.00 -14.51
CA LYS A 178 9.71 7.05 -14.64
C LYS A 178 10.25 5.78 -15.27
N ARG A 179 9.79 4.60 -14.84
CA ARG A 179 10.26 3.34 -15.40
C ARG A 179 9.91 3.23 -16.89
N LEU A 180 8.68 3.57 -17.27
CA LEU A 180 8.25 3.59 -18.67
C LEU A 180 8.96 4.66 -19.50
N ALA A 181 9.31 5.79 -18.91
CA ALA A 181 9.99 6.88 -19.60
C ALA A 181 11.47 6.58 -19.87
N TYR A 182 12.12 5.75 -19.06
CA TYR A 182 13.58 5.55 -19.08
C TYR A 182 14.03 4.12 -19.36
N TYR A 183 13.15 3.13 -19.26
CA TYR A 183 13.50 1.73 -19.51
C TYR A 183 12.70 1.14 -20.67
N ASP A 184 13.34 0.27 -21.43
CA ASP A 184 12.70 -0.50 -22.49
C ASP A 184 11.75 -1.53 -21.88
N PRO A 185 10.48 -1.60 -22.30
CA PRO A 185 9.49 -2.49 -21.69
C PRO A 185 9.74 -3.98 -21.96
N LEU A 186 10.45 -4.34 -23.03
CA LEU A 186 10.72 -5.73 -23.40
C LEU A 186 11.91 -6.29 -22.62
N THR A 187 13.02 -5.55 -22.59
CA THR A 187 14.30 -6.03 -22.03
C THR A 187 14.61 -5.46 -20.63
N ASN A 188 13.84 -4.45 -20.18
CA ASN A 188 13.98 -3.79 -18.89
C ASN A 188 15.40 -3.24 -18.62
N ILE A 189 16.11 -2.84 -19.68
CA ILE A 189 17.34 -2.02 -19.64
C ILE A 189 17.02 -0.58 -20.02
N ALA A 190 18.01 0.31 -19.97
CA ALA A 190 17.82 1.69 -20.36
C ALA A 190 17.29 1.80 -21.79
N ASN A 191 16.33 2.67 -22.02
CA ASN A 191 15.91 3.02 -23.37
C ASN A 191 16.78 4.15 -23.94
N ARG A 192 16.56 4.49 -25.21
CA ARG A 192 17.23 5.61 -25.90
C ARG A 192 17.30 6.91 -25.09
N ARG A 193 16.25 7.26 -24.35
CA ARG A 193 16.21 8.51 -23.57
C ARG A 193 17.17 8.47 -22.39
N LEU A 194 17.20 7.35 -21.66
CA LEU A 194 18.12 7.18 -20.52
C LEU A 194 19.57 7.06 -20.99
N ILE A 195 19.81 6.37 -22.11
CA ILE A 195 21.13 6.27 -22.74
C ILE A 195 21.66 7.66 -23.10
N GLN A 196 20.83 8.52 -23.69
CA GLN A 196 21.23 9.88 -24.03
C GLN A 196 21.63 10.69 -22.78
N SER A 197 20.85 10.62 -21.69
CA SER A 197 21.22 11.32 -20.46
C SER A 197 22.53 10.80 -19.86
N TRP A 198 22.77 9.50 -19.91
CA TRP A 198 24.02 8.90 -19.46
C TRP A 198 25.21 9.34 -20.30
N LEU A 199 25.09 9.35 -21.62
CA LEU A 199 26.15 9.85 -22.50
C LEU A 199 26.49 11.31 -22.20
N GLU A 200 25.48 12.16 -22.01
CA GLU A 200 25.70 13.58 -21.67
C GLU A 200 26.42 13.76 -20.32
N GLU A 201 26.10 12.93 -19.32
CA GLU A 201 26.76 12.94 -18.01
C GLU A 201 28.20 12.38 -18.08
N GLU A 202 28.39 11.23 -18.73
CA GLU A 202 29.69 10.57 -18.82
C GLU A 202 30.69 11.36 -19.68
N VAL A 203 30.24 12.03 -20.74
CA VAL A 203 31.10 12.92 -21.53
C VAL A 203 31.59 14.11 -20.68
N LYS A 204 30.71 14.73 -19.89
CA LYS A 204 31.10 15.80 -18.95
C LYS A 204 32.07 15.28 -17.88
N SER A 205 31.80 14.10 -17.32
CA SER A 205 32.65 13.44 -16.34
C SER A 205 34.04 13.13 -16.91
N SER A 206 34.11 12.58 -18.11
CA SER A 206 35.35 12.30 -18.84
C SER A 206 36.19 13.56 -19.05
N HIS A 207 35.57 14.67 -19.51
CA HIS A 207 36.28 15.95 -19.67
C HIS A 207 36.85 16.51 -18.37
N SER A 208 36.12 16.40 -17.26
CA SER A 208 36.55 16.93 -15.96
C SER A 208 37.58 16.06 -15.24
N THR A 209 37.52 14.75 -15.42
CA THR A 209 38.40 13.78 -14.73
C THR A 209 39.60 13.35 -15.57
N GLY A 210 39.58 13.60 -16.87
CA GLY A 210 40.58 13.10 -17.82
C GLY A 210 40.47 11.60 -18.10
N ARG A 211 39.43 10.91 -17.58
CA ARG A 211 39.23 9.47 -17.81
C ARG A 211 38.70 9.22 -19.20
N ALA A 212 39.24 8.20 -19.87
CA ALA A 212 38.78 7.80 -21.19
C ALA A 212 37.39 7.14 -21.09
N LEU A 213 36.53 7.47 -22.05
CA LEU A 213 35.19 6.93 -22.20
C LEU A 213 35.11 6.10 -23.48
N ALA A 214 34.57 4.90 -23.41
CA ALA A 214 34.27 4.05 -24.56
C ALA A 214 32.76 3.84 -24.69
N VAL A 215 32.30 3.82 -25.95
CA VAL A 215 30.92 3.49 -26.32
C VAL A 215 30.98 2.33 -27.29
N ILE A 216 30.29 1.24 -26.96
CA ILE A 216 30.17 0.05 -27.80
C ILE A 216 28.74 0.03 -28.34
N PHE A 217 28.62 -0.01 -29.66
CA PHE A 217 27.35 -0.18 -30.35
C PHE A 217 27.23 -1.63 -30.84
N LEU A 218 26.09 -2.26 -30.55
CA LEU A 218 25.79 -3.65 -30.84
C LEU A 218 24.53 -3.71 -31.69
N ASP A 219 24.53 -4.53 -32.74
CA ASP A 219 23.38 -4.81 -33.59
C ASP A 219 23.22 -6.34 -33.72
N VAL A 220 21.99 -6.84 -33.77
CA VAL A 220 21.75 -8.30 -33.88
C VAL A 220 21.69 -8.68 -35.35
N ASP A 221 22.74 -9.35 -35.83
CA ASP A 221 22.84 -9.80 -37.20
C ASP A 221 21.63 -10.65 -37.62
N HIS A 222 21.06 -10.32 -38.78
CA HIS A 222 19.96 -11.04 -39.40
C HIS A 222 18.69 -11.18 -38.53
N PHE A 223 18.45 -10.27 -37.57
CA PHE A 223 17.29 -10.35 -36.67
C PHE A 223 15.95 -10.38 -37.41
N LYS A 224 15.81 -9.62 -38.51
CA LYS A 224 14.62 -9.69 -39.37
C LYS A 224 14.32 -11.11 -39.86
N LYS A 225 15.34 -11.89 -40.22
CA LYS A 225 15.16 -13.28 -40.68
C LYS A 225 14.62 -14.17 -39.56
N ILE A 226 15.04 -13.94 -38.31
CA ILE A 226 14.51 -14.65 -37.14
C ILE A 226 13.02 -14.33 -36.98
N ASN A 227 12.65 -13.05 -37.03
CA ASN A 227 11.25 -12.63 -36.95
C ASN A 227 10.40 -13.22 -38.09
N ASP A 228 10.92 -13.21 -39.32
CA ASP A 228 10.21 -13.70 -40.50
C ASP A 228 10.01 -15.23 -40.46
N GLN A 229 10.97 -15.98 -39.90
CA GLN A 229 10.94 -17.46 -39.86
C GLN A 229 10.23 -18.02 -38.62
N HIS A 230 10.32 -17.34 -37.48
CA HIS A 230 9.88 -17.85 -36.18
C HIS A 230 8.82 -16.98 -35.50
N GLY A 231 8.49 -15.83 -36.09
CA GLY A 231 7.54 -14.87 -35.53
C GLY A 231 8.16 -13.93 -34.51
N HIS A 232 7.50 -12.78 -34.30
CA HIS A 232 7.97 -11.71 -33.41
C HIS A 232 8.15 -12.14 -31.95
N GLY A 233 7.34 -13.08 -31.45
CA GLY A 233 7.49 -13.57 -30.07
C GLY A 233 8.84 -14.24 -29.83
N VAL A 234 9.35 -14.99 -30.80
CA VAL A 234 10.68 -15.61 -30.72
C VAL A 234 11.79 -14.56 -30.85
N GLY A 235 11.60 -13.55 -31.70
CA GLY A 235 12.52 -12.41 -31.76
C GLY A 235 12.61 -11.67 -30.42
N ASP A 236 11.48 -11.46 -29.76
CA ASP A 236 11.42 -10.83 -28.43
C ASP A 236 12.20 -11.65 -27.38
N GLU A 237 12.07 -12.98 -27.40
CA GLU A 237 12.84 -13.88 -26.53
C GLU A 237 14.35 -13.80 -26.81
N VAL A 238 14.76 -13.72 -28.08
CA VAL A 238 16.17 -13.57 -28.47
C VAL A 238 16.75 -12.27 -27.89
N LEU A 239 16.03 -11.16 -27.98
CA LEU A 239 16.48 -9.87 -27.43
C LEU A 239 16.58 -9.90 -25.90
N GLN A 240 15.67 -10.60 -25.22
CA GLN A 240 15.72 -10.79 -23.77
C GLN A 240 16.93 -11.64 -23.36
N GLN A 241 17.20 -12.74 -24.06
CA GLN A 241 18.36 -13.59 -23.78
C GLN A 241 19.67 -12.86 -24.04
N LEU A 242 19.78 -12.13 -25.16
CA LEU A 242 20.95 -11.30 -25.45
C LEU A 242 21.19 -10.28 -24.33
N THR A 243 20.13 -9.65 -23.84
CA THR A 243 20.21 -8.70 -22.72
C THR A 243 20.81 -9.34 -21.47
N GLU A 244 20.41 -10.56 -21.13
CA GLU A 244 20.95 -11.30 -19.99
C GLU A 244 22.42 -11.69 -20.19
N ILE A 245 22.76 -12.16 -21.39
CA ILE A 245 24.14 -12.52 -21.75
C ILE A 245 25.06 -11.31 -21.58
N VAL A 246 24.68 -10.16 -22.14
CA VAL A 246 25.47 -8.93 -22.05
C VAL A 246 25.59 -8.46 -20.60
N LYS A 247 24.48 -8.42 -19.85
CA LYS A 247 24.50 -8.03 -18.42
C LYS A 247 25.46 -8.87 -17.58
N ASN A 248 25.60 -10.16 -17.89
CA ASN A 248 26.50 -11.05 -17.17
C ASN A 248 27.97 -10.91 -17.63
N ALA A 249 28.20 -10.37 -18.83
CA ALA A 249 29.52 -10.15 -19.39
C ALA A 249 30.14 -8.79 -18.98
N ILE A 250 29.30 -7.78 -18.75
CA ILE A 250 29.73 -6.41 -18.41
C ILE A 250 29.95 -6.22 -16.90
N GLY A 251 30.85 -5.31 -16.54
CA GLY A 251 31.10 -4.93 -15.15
C GLY A 251 29.94 -4.16 -14.51
N ALA A 252 29.85 -4.20 -13.17
CA ALA A 252 28.76 -3.56 -12.40
C ALA A 252 28.66 -2.02 -12.54
N LYS A 253 29.70 -1.37 -13.08
CA LYS A 253 29.74 0.08 -13.33
C LYS A 253 29.42 0.46 -14.78
N GLU A 254 29.25 -0.53 -15.66
CA GLU A 254 28.97 -0.29 -17.08
C GLU A 254 27.49 0.01 -17.27
N LEU A 255 27.20 0.95 -18.19
CA LEU A 255 25.85 1.39 -18.48
C LEU A 255 25.39 0.72 -19.76
N PHE A 256 24.26 0.02 -19.71
CA PHE A 256 23.76 -0.79 -20.82
C PHE A 256 22.30 -0.45 -21.13
N GLY A 257 22.00 -0.27 -22.42
CA GLY A 257 20.66 0.08 -22.89
C GLY A 257 20.37 -0.36 -24.33
N ARG A 258 19.08 -0.33 -24.68
CA ARG A 258 18.56 -0.57 -26.03
C ARG A 258 18.20 0.75 -26.70
N MET A 259 18.82 1.02 -27.84
CA MET A 259 18.59 2.23 -28.63
C MET A 259 17.38 2.13 -29.55
N GLY A 260 17.15 0.94 -30.10
CA GLY A 260 16.17 0.68 -31.16
C GLY A 260 15.87 -0.82 -31.29
N GLY A 261 15.13 -1.20 -32.33
CA GLY A 261 14.61 -2.56 -32.57
C GLY A 261 15.57 -3.69 -32.15
N GLU A 262 16.72 -3.81 -32.80
CA GLU A 262 17.76 -4.80 -32.46
C GLU A 262 19.08 -4.16 -32.00
N GLU A 263 19.07 -2.87 -31.71
CA GLU A 263 20.26 -2.06 -31.46
C GLU A 263 20.48 -1.82 -29.96
N PHE A 264 21.69 -2.08 -29.47
CA PHE A 264 22.09 -1.90 -28.08
C PHE A 264 23.35 -1.03 -27.95
N ILE A 265 23.50 -0.37 -26.80
CA ILE A 265 24.67 0.43 -26.45
C ILE A 265 25.19 0.03 -25.07
N ILE A 266 26.51 -0.09 -24.97
CA ILE A 266 27.25 -0.14 -23.69
C ILE A 266 28.12 1.12 -23.61
N ILE A 267 28.08 1.79 -22.46
CA ILE A 267 28.95 2.92 -22.12
C ILE A 267 29.83 2.46 -20.96
N THR A 268 31.15 2.55 -21.15
CA THR A 268 32.12 2.08 -20.16
C THR A 268 33.30 3.03 -20.05
N GLY A 269 33.80 3.21 -18.83
CA GLY A 269 35.03 3.95 -18.59
C GLY A 269 36.25 3.07 -18.83
N ILE A 270 37.23 3.58 -19.57
CA ILE A 270 38.53 2.92 -19.69
C ILE A 270 39.39 3.40 -18.50
N LEU A 271 39.79 2.44 -17.65
CA LEU A 271 40.71 2.67 -16.52
C LEU A 271 42.12 3.00 -17.00
#